data_AF-A0A1G2Y2K1-F1
#
_entry.id   AF-A0A1G2Y2K1-F1
#
_cell.length_a   1.000
_cell.length_b   1.000
_cell.length_c   1.000
_cell.angle_alpha   90.00
_cell.angle_beta   90.00
_cell.angle_gamma   90.00
#
_symmetry.space_group_name_H-M   'P 1'
#
loop_
_entity.id
_entity.type
_entity.pdbx_description
1 polymer ?
#
loop_
_entity_poly.entity_id
_entity_poly.type
_entity_poly.pdbx_seq_one_letter_code
_entity_poly.pdbx_strand_id
1 'polypeptide(L)'
;MELCRKILDYPNYWFVGSESECSCTFRHLAFDDIIHDFNPPEDWRNEQKEEIDATQELYRTLDWLLSSGFKVDLVDMWVENQVEEIITINVSFNDVSENAFRLFEKYKFRLEKAQKQEFQKN
;
A
#
# COMPACT_ATOMS: atom_id res chain seq x y z
N MET A 1 -12.19 -4.47 -14.43
CA MET A 1 -11.73 -5.73 -13.79
C MET A 1 -10.52 -6.37 -14.49
N GLU A 2 -10.45 -6.42 -15.83
CA GLU A 2 -9.26 -6.95 -16.52
C GLU A 2 -8.00 -6.10 -16.34
N LEU A 3 -8.15 -4.80 -16.09
CA LEU A 3 -7.02 -3.87 -16.02
C LEU A 3 -6.04 -4.18 -14.87
N CYS A 4 -6.56 -4.44 -13.67
CA CYS A 4 -5.74 -4.80 -12.51
C CYS A 4 -4.92 -6.08 -12.75
N ARG A 5 -5.46 -7.05 -13.49
CA ARG A 5 -4.74 -8.28 -13.86
C ARG A 5 -3.55 -8.04 -14.78
N LYS A 6 -3.55 -6.96 -15.55
CA LYS A 6 -2.41 -6.58 -16.40
C LYS A 6 -1.30 -5.88 -15.61
N ILE A 7 -1.62 -5.35 -14.43
CA ILE A 7 -0.71 -4.57 -13.59
C ILE A 7 -0.07 -5.43 -12.49
N LEU A 8 -0.85 -6.30 -11.83
CA LEU A 8 -0.38 -7.13 -10.72
C LEU A 8 0.49 -8.29 -11.22
N ASP A 9 1.59 -8.58 -10.52
CA ASP A 9 2.49 -9.68 -10.88
C ASP A 9 1.94 -11.05 -10.41
N TYR A 10 0.91 -11.04 -9.53
CA TYR A 10 0.32 -12.25 -8.95
C TYR A 10 -1.13 -12.47 -9.41
N PRO A 11 -1.56 -13.73 -9.63
CA PRO A 11 -2.83 -14.05 -10.29
C PRO A 11 -4.07 -13.86 -9.40
N ASN A 12 -3.90 -13.96 -8.08
CA ASN A 12 -4.98 -13.79 -7.11
C ASN A 12 -4.99 -12.34 -6.63
N TYR A 13 -6.16 -11.69 -6.70
CA TYR A 13 -6.33 -10.31 -6.28
C TYR A 13 -7.68 -10.11 -5.61
N TRP A 14 -7.72 -9.08 -4.76
CA TRP A 14 -8.91 -8.64 -4.06
C TRP A 14 -9.00 -7.12 -4.19
N PHE A 15 -10.24 -6.61 -4.21
CA PHE A 15 -10.48 -5.20 -4.03
C PHE A 15 -10.56 -4.92 -2.53
N VAL A 16 -9.89 -3.87 -2.09
CA VAL A 16 -9.87 -3.46 -0.70
C VAL A 16 -10.56 -2.11 -0.61
N GLY A 17 -11.62 -2.06 0.21
CA GLY A 17 -12.30 -0.83 0.58
C GLY A 17 -12.25 -0.65 2.09
N SER A 18 -12.49 0.57 2.56
CA SER A 18 -12.70 0.85 3.98
C SER A 18 -14.13 0.52 4.42
N GLU A 19 -14.52 0.96 5.62
CA GLU A 19 -15.91 0.91 6.09
C GLU A 19 -16.90 1.58 5.13
N SER A 20 -16.44 2.57 4.35
CA SER A 20 -17.26 3.23 3.32
C SER A 20 -17.52 2.38 2.06
N GLU A 21 -16.96 1.17 2.01
CA GLU A 21 -16.86 0.31 0.81
C GLU A 21 -16.05 0.94 -0.35
N CYS A 22 -15.60 2.20 -0.23
CA CYS A 22 -14.65 2.84 -1.13
C CYS A 22 -13.21 2.74 -0.59
N SER A 23 -12.23 2.64 -1.49
CA SER A 23 -10.82 2.89 -1.18
C SER A 23 -10.52 4.37 -0.93
N CYS A 24 -11.45 5.27 -1.28
CA CYS A 24 -11.32 6.73 -1.19
C CYS A 24 -10.92 7.25 0.19
N THR A 25 -11.21 6.49 1.25
CA THR A 25 -10.95 6.90 2.64
C THR A 25 -9.72 6.20 3.20
N PHE A 26 -8.75 5.81 2.37
CA PHE A 26 -7.39 5.59 2.83
C PHE A 26 -6.61 6.90 2.75
N ARG A 27 -5.43 6.94 3.37
CA ARG A 27 -4.48 8.04 3.22
C ARG A 27 -3.82 7.95 1.85
N HIS A 28 -4.16 8.88 0.96
CA HIS A 28 -3.56 9.01 -0.36
C HIS A 28 -2.67 10.25 -0.42
N LEU A 29 -1.46 10.17 -0.98
CA LEU A 29 -0.81 11.34 -1.59
C LEU A 29 -1.33 11.48 -3.01
N ALA A 30 -1.80 12.68 -3.34
CA ALA A 30 -2.18 12.98 -4.71
C ALA A 30 -0.91 12.93 -5.58
N PHE A 31 -1.07 12.54 -6.84
CA PHE A 31 0.04 12.49 -7.80
C PHE A 31 0.77 13.85 -7.94
N ASP A 32 0.07 14.96 -7.65
CA ASP A 32 0.59 16.32 -7.77
C ASP A 32 1.43 16.75 -6.54
N ASP A 33 1.45 15.94 -5.48
CA ASP A 33 2.29 16.19 -4.32
C ASP A 33 3.75 15.86 -4.66
N ILE A 34 4.61 16.89 -4.68
CA ILE A 34 6.03 16.82 -5.08
C ILE A 34 6.86 15.85 -4.21
N ILE A 35 6.34 15.42 -3.06
CA ILE A 35 7.04 14.58 -2.08
C ILE A 35 6.37 13.19 -1.99
N HIS A 36 6.73 12.28 -2.91
CA HIS A 36 6.42 10.85 -2.80
C HIS A 36 7.41 10.14 -1.87
N ASP A 37 7.35 10.47 -0.59
CA ASP A 37 8.15 9.81 0.45
C ASP A 37 7.22 9.14 1.47
N PHE A 38 7.73 8.24 2.31
CA PHE A 38 7.02 7.67 3.45
C PHE A 38 7.44 8.38 4.73
N ASN A 39 7.15 9.68 4.81
CA ASN A 39 7.34 10.46 6.04
C ASN A 39 6.06 10.43 6.89
N PRO A 40 6.16 10.46 8.23
CA PRO A 40 5.00 10.62 9.10
C PRO A 40 4.13 11.81 8.69
N PRO A 41 2.82 11.80 9.01
CA PRO A 41 1.96 12.94 8.75
C PRO A 41 2.48 14.18 9.48
N GLU A 42 2.43 15.31 8.78
CA GLU A 42 2.75 16.61 9.35
C GLU A 42 1.46 17.28 9.85
N ASP A 43 1.54 18.05 10.93
CA ASP A 43 0.37 18.65 11.61
C ASP A 43 -0.50 19.56 10.73
N TRP A 44 0.07 20.07 9.62
CA TRP A 44 -0.67 20.90 8.67
C TRP A 44 -1.51 20.11 7.67
N ARG A 45 -1.29 18.79 7.57
CA ARG A 45 -2.04 17.90 6.69
C ARG A 45 -3.24 17.32 7.43
N ASN A 46 -4.42 17.86 7.14
CA ASN A 46 -5.65 17.50 7.81
C ASN A 46 -6.18 16.13 7.33
N GLU A 47 -5.60 15.05 7.84
CA GLU A 47 -6.09 13.68 7.64
C GLU A 47 -7.19 13.36 8.66
N GLN A 48 -8.28 12.75 8.20
CA GLN A 48 -9.36 12.34 9.09
C GLN A 48 -8.97 11.06 9.86
N LYS A 49 -9.55 10.87 11.04
CA LYS A 49 -9.26 9.70 11.87
C LYS A 49 -9.57 8.40 11.13
N GLU A 50 -10.67 8.38 10.38
CA GLU A 50 -11.13 7.25 9.59
C GLU A 50 -10.10 6.87 8.52
N GLU A 51 -9.45 7.85 7.89
CA GLU A 51 -8.41 7.63 6.90
C GLU A 51 -7.17 7.00 7.53
N ILE A 52 -6.77 7.53 8.69
CA ILE A 52 -5.64 7.01 9.46
C ILE A 52 -5.89 5.58 9.90
N ASP A 53 -7.02 5.32 10.54
CA ASP A 53 -7.37 3.99 11.06
C ASP A 53 -7.44 2.95 9.92
N ALA A 54 -8.09 3.29 8.80
CA ALA A 54 -8.23 2.40 7.66
C ALA A 54 -6.87 2.05 7.04
N THR A 55 -5.98 3.04 6.87
CA THR A 55 -4.65 2.81 6.32
C THR A 55 -3.75 2.02 7.27
N GLN A 56 -3.85 2.24 8.58
CA GLN A 56 -3.12 1.45 9.57
C GLN A 56 -3.56 -0.02 9.55
N GLU A 57 -4.86 -0.28 9.42
CA GLU A 57 -5.36 -1.66 9.34
C GLU A 57 -4.93 -2.36 8.04
N LEU A 58 -4.96 -1.64 6.91
CA LEU A 58 -4.39 -2.12 5.65
C LEU A 58 -2.89 -2.45 5.82
N TYR A 59 -2.12 -1.55 6.42
CA TYR A 59 -0.70 -1.76 6.68
C TYR A 59 -0.46 -3.02 7.51
N ARG A 60 -1.15 -3.20 8.63
CA ARG A 60 -1.01 -4.38 9.50
C ARG A 60 -1.36 -5.67 8.77
N THR A 61 -2.39 -5.65 7.93
CA THR A 61 -2.78 -6.81 7.11
C THR A 61 -1.68 -7.18 6.11
N LEU A 62 -1.13 -6.20 5.40
CA LEU A 62 -0.02 -6.40 4.47
C LEU A 62 1.23 -6.90 5.20
N ASP A 63 1.55 -6.30 6.35
CA ASP A 63 2.68 -6.67 7.18
C ASP A 63 2.59 -8.14 7.64
N TRP A 64 1.40 -8.57 8.06
CA TRP A 64 1.14 -9.95 8.44
C TRP A 64 1.30 -10.91 7.25
N LEU A 65 0.77 -10.56 6.07
CA LEU A 65 0.92 -11.39 4.85
C LEU A 65 2.39 -11.57 4.48
N LEU A 66 3.15 -10.47 4.43
CA LEU A 66 4.58 -10.49 4.10
C LEU A 66 5.39 -11.26 5.15
N SER A 67 5.10 -11.04 6.44
CA SER A 67 5.73 -11.78 7.54
C SER A 67 5.40 -13.27 7.53
N SER A 68 4.26 -13.66 6.96
CA SER A 68 3.87 -15.07 6.78
C SER A 68 4.49 -15.70 5.52
N GLY A 69 5.31 -14.96 4.77
CA GLY A 69 6.00 -15.45 3.58
C GLY A 69 5.18 -15.34 2.29
N PHE A 70 4.00 -14.70 2.33
CA PHE A 70 3.24 -14.41 1.10
C PHE A 70 3.91 -13.28 0.32
N LYS A 71 3.71 -13.31 -1.00
CA LYS A 71 4.10 -12.21 -1.88
C LYS A 71 2.85 -11.40 -2.23
N VAL A 72 2.96 -10.08 -2.10
CA VAL A 72 1.84 -9.18 -2.29
C VAL A 72 2.30 -7.99 -3.12
N ASP A 73 1.54 -7.70 -4.17
CA ASP A 73 1.56 -6.41 -4.84
C ASP A 73 0.34 -5.62 -4.39
N LEU A 74 0.48 -4.31 -4.29
CA LEU A 74 -0.63 -3.39 -4.05
C LEU A 74 -0.66 -2.38 -5.19
N VAL A 75 -1.85 -2.03 -5.68
CA VAL A 75 -2.00 -0.96 -6.68
C VAL A 75 -3.05 0.02 -6.18
N ASP A 76 -2.71 1.30 -6.21
CA ASP A 76 -3.64 2.39 -5.95
C ASP A 76 -3.95 3.11 -7.27
N MET A 77 -5.13 2.86 -7.80
CA MET A 77 -5.54 3.40 -9.09
C MET A 77 -7.06 3.61 -9.17
N TRP A 78 -7.45 4.65 -9.89
CA TRP A 78 -8.83 4.94 -10.27
C TRP A 78 -9.21 4.17 -11.53
N VAL A 79 -10.51 3.92 -11.74
CA VAL A 79 -11.01 3.11 -12.87
C VAL A 79 -10.69 3.74 -14.23
N GLU A 80 -10.49 5.06 -14.27
CA GLU A 80 -10.16 5.85 -15.44
C GLU A 80 -8.67 5.78 -15.84
N ASN A 81 -7.79 5.35 -14.93
CA ASN A 81 -6.35 5.31 -15.22
C ASN A 81 -6.02 4.24 -16.26
N GLN A 82 -5.04 4.53 -17.11
CA GLN A 82 -4.49 3.59 -18.07
C GLN A 82 -3.34 2.78 -17.45
N VAL A 83 -3.09 1.56 -17.95
CA VAL A 83 -2.02 0.69 -17.42
C VAL A 83 -0.66 1.34 -17.55
N GLU A 84 -0.44 2.06 -18.66
CA GLU A 84 0.80 2.74 -19.00
C GLU A 84 1.09 3.94 -18.11
N GLU A 85 0.09 4.44 -17.39
CA GLU A 85 0.23 5.53 -16.41
C GLU A 85 0.70 5.02 -15.04
N ILE A 86 0.69 3.70 -14.81
CA ILE A 86 1.01 3.13 -13.50
C ILE A 86 2.52 3.03 -13.29
N ILE A 87 3.00 3.70 -12.26
CA ILE A 87 4.41 3.70 -11.86
C ILE A 87 4.63 2.57 -10.86
N THR A 88 5.63 1.73 -11.09
CA THR A 88 6.00 0.66 -10.14
C THR A 88 7.15 1.10 -9.25
N ILE A 89 6.97 0.97 -7.94
CA ILE A 89 8.02 1.19 -6.93
C ILE A 89 8.17 -0.05 -6.04
N ASN A 90 9.38 -0.25 -5.50
CA ASN A 90 9.62 -1.27 -4.48
C ASN A 90 9.52 -0.62 -3.10
N VAL A 91 8.81 -1.28 -2.19
CA VAL A 91 8.61 -0.79 -0.82
C VAL A 91 8.93 -1.88 0.19
N SER A 92 9.91 -1.59 1.03
CA SER A 92 10.34 -2.44 2.13
C SER A 92 9.57 -2.08 3.40
N PHE A 93 8.83 -3.05 3.94
CA PHE A 93 8.17 -2.97 5.25
C PHE A 93 9.15 -3.08 6.42
N ASN A 94 10.45 -3.20 6.15
CA ASN A 94 11.48 -3.00 7.18
C ASN A 94 11.82 -1.51 7.37
N ASP A 95 11.57 -0.69 6.34
CA ASP A 95 12.01 0.71 6.27
C ASP A 95 10.82 1.68 6.40
N VAL A 96 9.62 1.25 6.01
CA VAL A 96 8.39 2.04 6.16
C VAL A 96 7.68 1.63 7.46
N SER A 97 7.40 2.60 8.32
CA SER A 97 6.60 2.37 9.53
C SER A 97 5.09 2.48 9.25
N GLU A 98 4.28 1.86 10.11
CA GLU A 98 2.81 1.94 10.05
C GLU A 98 2.30 3.38 9.96
N ASN A 99 2.85 4.29 10.77
CA ASN A 99 2.42 5.70 10.80
C ASN A 99 2.81 6.47 9.53
N ALA A 100 3.84 6.00 8.82
CA ALA A 100 4.35 6.68 7.64
C ALA A 100 3.78 6.09 6.34
N PHE A 101 3.15 4.92 6.40
CA PHE A 101 2.55 4.28 5.24
C PHE A 101 1.33 5.05 4.72
N ARG A 102 1.23 5.11 3.39
CA ARG A 102 0.20 5.80 2.62
C ARG A 102 0.19 5.27 1.19
N LEU A 103 -0.94 5.43 0.53
CA LEU A 103 -1.10 5.10 -0.89
C LEU A 103 -0.74 6.31 -1.76
N PHE A 104 -0.28 6.04 -2.97
CA PHE A 104 0.11 7.04 -3.96
C PHE A 104 -0.70 6.73 -5.21
N GLU A 105 -1.53 7.67 -5.65
CA GLU A 105 -2.38 7.45 -6.81
C GLU A 105 -1.53 7.16 -8.04
N LYS A 106 -1.95 6.17 -8.84
CA LYS A 106 -1.24 5.66 -10.04
C LYS A 106 0.06 4.93 -9.71
N TYR A 107 0.22 4.40 -8.50
CA TYR A 107 1.36 3.55 -8.15
C TYR A 107 0.96 2.10 -7.94
N LYS A 108 1.85 1.24 -8.41
CA LYS A 108 1.97 -0.15 -7.97
C LYS A 108 3.14 -0.24 -6.98
N PHE A 109 2.86 -0.78 -5.81
CA PHE A 109 3.83 -1.11 -4.79
C PHE A 109 4.17 -2.59 -4.87
N ARG A 110 5.44 -2.90 -5.18
CA ARG A 110 6.01 -4.23 -4.96
C ARG A 110 6.49 -4.30 -3.53
N LEU A 111 5.79 -5.08 -2.71
CA LEU A 111 6.02 -5.10 -1.27
C LEU A 111 7.00 -6.19 -0.89
N GLU A 112 7.95 -5.85 -0.03
CA GLU A 112 8.92 -6.79 0.51
C GLU A 112 9.10 -6.61 2.02
N LYS A 113 9.40 -7.71 2.71
CA LYS A 113 9.79 -7.70 4.12
C LYS A 113 10.88 -8.73 4.35
N ALA A 114 11.87 -8.38 5.16
CA ALA A 114 12.94 -9.30 5.47
C ALA A 114 12.39 -10.36 6.42
N GLN A 115 12.56 -11.64 6.07
CA GLN A 115 12.22 -12.72 6.98
C GLN A 115 13.23 -12.72 8.11
N LYS A 116 12.76 -12.62 9.37
CA LYS A 116 13.63 -12.87 10.51
C LYS A 116 14.04 -14.34 10.43
N GLN A 117 15.33 -14.60 10.24
CA GLN A 117 15.87 -15.96 10.37
C GLN A 117 15.64 -16.41 11.82
N GLU A 118 14.70 -17.33 12.02
CA GLU A 118 14.62 -18.04 13.29
C GLU A 118 15.86 -18.93 13.40
N PHE A 119 16.81 -18.53 14.25
CA PHE A 119 17.87 -19.43 14.69
C PHE A 119 17.22 -20.57 15.48
N GLN A 120 16.97 -21.70 14.83
CA GLN A 120 16.68 -22.95 15.51
C GLN A 120 17.93 -23.33 16.31
N LYS A 121 17.86 -23.19 17.64
CA LYS A 121 18.84 -23.80 18.54
C LYS A 121 18.60 -25.31 18.49
N ASN A 122 19.57 -26.03 17.93
CA ASN A 122 19.69 -27.49 18.04
C ASN A 122 19.80 -27.93 19.50
#